data_AF-A0A943TGD7-F1
#
_entry.id   AF-A0A943TGD7-F1
#
_cell.length_a   1.000
_cell.length_b   1.000
_cell.length_c   1.000
_cell.angle_alpha   90.00
_cell.angle_beta   90.00
_cell.angle_gamma   90.00
#
_symmetry.space_group_name_H-M   'P 1'
#
loop_
_entity.id
_entity.type
_entity.pdbx_description
1 polymer ?
#
loop_
_entity_poly.entity_id
_entity_poly.type
_entity_poly.pdbx_seq_one_letter_code
_entity_poly.pdbx_strand_id
1 'polypeptide(L)'
;MKKRIIALMLCMTTILAFNGCGKAKTQDTEQSTEKAQATYNGPSSAQMDIDLEKQVSKLADYKGIDVTISGNYDVKDEDMERNIMSLLSYYGITGIEIKDRDTVQKGDYVKVDYTGYLDGEAFDGGSATDVMLDVDKNYDVTNQNSYIDGFCDGMVGSKVGSEISTDVTFPDNYNEKLGGKKTTFKIKIKGIYEPITMDTLTDDMVADAFSAQKISTKKDLKEYVRKVMENQAKNSKSQATINEVENYMIENSTVDIPEDYMDARMGEYQAMFERDNLTDTQTMDDYLKKNNTTLDDLKKSWKTSLEKQIKVEFIFERIADLEDIQVTDDDFKQFVDYLASSGNSQMTTESEVYDYYGNGNQEGGKKMLRQQYRINKAISYVVKQANVTVEPATESTEN
;
A
#
# COMPACT_ATOMS: atom_id res chain seq x y z
N MET A 1 -3.76 -12.58 2.35
CA MET A 1 -3.39 -12.01 3.66
C MET A 1 -2.35 -10.91 3.42
N LYS A 2 -2.76 -9.64 3.46
CA LYS A 2 -1.85 -8.49 3.30
C LYS A 2 -1.12 -8.26 4.63
N LYS A 3 0.19 -8.50 4.67
CA LYS A 3 1.04 -8.20 5.83
C LYS A 3 1.10 -6.69 6.01
N ARG A 4 0.42 -6.15 7.02
CA ARG A 4 0.57 -4.76 7.46
C ARG A 4 1.76 -4.72 8.41
N ILE A 5 2.97 -4.56 7.86
CA ILE A 5 4.13 -4.18 8.67
C ILE A 5 3.97 -2.68 8.91
N ILE A 6 3.42 -2.32 10.07
CA ILE A 6 3.47 -0.93 10.56
C ILE A 6 4.89 -0.74 11.07
N ALA A 7 5.81 -0.39 10.16
CA ALA A 7 7.06 0.21 10.55
C ALA A 7 6.73 1.63 11.04
N LEU A 8 7.05 1.91 12.32
CA LEU A 8 7.05 3.25 12.90
C LEU A 8 8.12 4.13 12.21
N MET A 9 7.83 4.53 10.99
CA MET A 9 8.30 5.79 10.41
C MET A 9 7.06 6.50 9.90
N LEU A 10 6.45 7.30 10.77
CA LEU A 10 5.51 8.33 10.35
C LEU A 10 6.29 9.43 9.63
N CYS A 11 6.85 9.12 8.45
CA CYS A 11 7.18 10.12 7.44
C CYS A 11 5.88 10.73 6.90
N MET A 12 5.17 11.47 7.76
CA MET A 12 3.99 12.23 7.35
C MET A 12 4.42 13.56 6.77
N THR A 13 4.97 13.52 5.56
CA THR A 13 5.11 14.73 4.73
C THR A 13 3.90 14.86 3.81
N THR A 14 2.70 14.95 4.41
CA THR A 14 1.59 15.56 3.71
C THR A 14 1.79 17.07 3.73
N ILE A 15 2.39 17.60 2.66
CA ILE A 15 2.26 19.01 2.30
C ILE A 15 0.77 19.31 2.21
N LEU A 16 0.25 20.05 3.19
CA LEU A 16 -1.13 20.53 3.24
C LEU A 16 -1.50 21.24 1.92
N ALA A 17 -2.36 20.60 1.12
CA ALA A 17 -3.08 21.21 0.00
C ALA A 17 -4.50 20.60 -0.11
N PHE A 18 -5.40 21.14 0.71
CA PHE A 18 -6.86 21.28 0.63
C PHE A 18 -7.80 20.39 -0.24
N ASN A 19 -8.99 20.22 0.36
CA ASN A 19 -10.35 20.04 -0.18
C ASN A 19 -10.77 18.68 -0.77
N GLY A 20 -11.70 18.04 -0.05
CA GLY A 20 -12.52 16.92 -0.55
C GLY A 20 -13.43 16.32 0.53
N CYS A 21 -14.62 16.90 0.71
CA CYS A 21 -15.72 16.35 1.52
C CYS A 21 -16.11 14.93 1.07
N GLY A 22 -16.22 14.01 2.02
CA GLY A 22 -16.87 12.71 1.81
C GLY A 22 -17.14 12.00 3.13
N LYS A 23 -18.24 12.35 3.81
CA LYS A 23 -18.78 11.53 4.90
C LYS A 23 -19.29 10.21 4.31
N ALA A 24 -18.53 9.13 4.46
CA ALA A 24 -19.06 7.79 4.32
C ALA A 24 -19.74 7.41 5.64
N LYS A 25 -21.03 7.10 5.58
CA LYS A 25 -21.72 6.36 6.65
C LYS A 25 -21.31 4.90 6.51
N THR A 26 -20.65 4.35 7.51
CA THR A 26 -20.48 2.90 7.68
C THR A 26 -21.33 2.43 8.84
N GLN A 27 -21.97 1.27 8.63
CA GLN A 27 -22.85 0.60 9.56
C GLN A 27 -22.16 0.37 10.91
N ASP A 28 -22.89 0.69 11.98
CA ASP A 28 -22.57 0.29 13.34
C ASP A 28 -22.48 -1.23 13.40
N THR A 29 -21.29 -1.74 13.69
CA THR A 29 -21.14 -3.00 14.40
C THR A 29 -20.28 -2.68 15.60
N GLU A 30 -20.95 -2.34 16.70
CA GLU A 30 -20.34 -2.30 18.03
C GLU A 30 -19.76 -3.68 18.32
N GLN A 31 -18.44 -3.78 18.21
CA GLN A 31 -17.68 -4.85 18.85
C GLN A 31 -16.64 -4.16 19.74
N SER A 32 -17.12 -3.61 20.85
CA SER A 32 -16.28 -3.32 22.01
C SER A 32 -15.80 -4.65 22.59
N THR A 33 -14.67 -5.12 22.09
CA THR A 33 -13.86 -6.09 22.82
C THR A 33 -12.73 -5.29 23.45
N GLU A 34 -12.83 -5.15 24.76
CA GLU A 34 -11.82 -4.58 25.64
C GLU A 34 -10.53 -5.41 25.44
N LYS A 35 -9.65 -4.95 24.54
CA LYS A 35 -8.34 -5.60 24.32
C LYS A 35 -7.61 -5.56 25.66
N ALA A 36 -7.19 -6.72 26.16
CA ALA A 36 -6.20 -6.78 27.22
C ALA A 36 -4.87 -6.27 26.63
N GLN A 37 -4.66 -4.95 26.66
CA GLN A 37 -3.44 -4.32 26.17
C GLN A 37 -2.28 -4.78 27.04
N ALA A 38 -1.27 -5.41 26.42
CA ALA A 38 0.03 -5.59 27.05
C ALA A 38 0.59 -4.20 27.39
N THR A 39 0.60 -3.85 28.67
CA THR A 39 1.22 -2.61 29.14
C THR A 39 2.72 -2.85 29.29
N TYR A 40 3.51 -2.08 28.53
CA TYR A 40 4.96 -2.10 28.68
C TYR A 40 5.33 -1.35 29.96
N ASN A 41 5.86 -2.09 30.95
CA ASN A 41 6.23 -1.56 32.26
C ASN A 41 7.74 -1.33 32.41
N GLY A 42 8.51 -1.42 31.32
CA GLY A 42 9.95 -1.14 31.31
C GLY A 42 10.26 0.36 31.22
N PRO A 43 11.55 0.75 31.25
CA PRO A 43 11.96 2.13 31.05
C PRO A 43 11.44 2.67 29.73
N SER A 44 10.83 3.85 29.75
CA SER A 44 10.38 4.52 28.52
C SER A 44 11.49 5.42 27.97
N SER A 45 11.82 5.27 26.69
CA SER A 45 12.83 6.09 26.02
C SER A 45 12.43 7.56 26.01
N ALA A 46 11.12 7.85 25.91
CA ALA A 46 10.57 9.21 25.93
C ALA A 46 10.82 9.94 27.27
N GLN A 47 11.16 9.23 28.35
CA GLN A 47 11.47 9.82 29.66
C GLN A 47 12.98 10.00 29.88
N MET A 48 13.82 9.45 29.02
CA MET A 48 15.27 9.55 29.13
C MET A 48 15.75 10.94 28.70
N ASP A 49 16.76 11.47 29.41
CA ASP A 49 17.41 12.72 29.07
C ASP A 49 18.66 12.41 28.23
N ILE A 50 18.61 12.76 26.94
CA ILE A 50 19.68 12.47 25.99
C ILE A 50 20.43 13.76 25.69
N ASP A 51 21.72 13.77 26.00
CA ASP A 51 22.64 14.83 25.60
C ASP A 51 22.97 14.69 24.10
N LEU A 52 22.13 15.30 23.26
CA LEU A 52 22.24 15.24 21.80
C LEU A 52 23.56 15.82 21.26
N GLU A 53 24.17 16.78 21.98
CA GLU A 53 25.48 17.32 21.59
C GLU A 53 26.58 16.28 21.77
N LYS A 54 26.53 15.52 22.86
CA LYS A 54 27.45 14.42 23.10
C LYS A 54 27.18 13.24 22.17
N GLN A 55 25.91 12.86 21.98
CA GLN A 55 25.56 11.68 21.19
C GLN A 55 25.70 11.89 19.69
N VAL A 56 25.51 13.11 19.18
CA VAL A 56 25.79 13.49 17.79
C VAL A 56 27.12 14.25 17.75
N SER A 57 28.20 13.55 18.08
CA SER A 57 29.56 14.11 18.18
C SER A 57 30.10 14.75 16.89
N LYS A 58 29.55 14.34 15.74
CA LYS A 58 29.74 14.99 14.44
C LYS A 58 28.40 15.08 13.74
N LEU A 59 27.94 16.28 13.44
CA LEU A 59 26.76 16.51 12.61
C LEU A 59 27.18 16.80 11.16
N ALA A 60 26.55 16.15 10.18
CA ALA A 60 26.76 16.45 8.77
C ALA A 60 26.31 17.88 8.43
N ASP A 61 26.82 18.43 7.33
CA ASP A 61 26.21 19.63 6.74
C ASP A 61 24.76 19.29 6.34
N TYR A 62 23.82 20.18 6.60
CA TYR A 62 22.38 19.94 6.34
C TYR A 62 21.71 21.09 5.59
N LYS A 63 22.48 22.09 5.16
CA LYS A 63 22.02 23.24 4.37
C LYS A 63 22.65 23.17 2.99
N GLY A 64 21.83 23.12 1.94
CA GLY A 64 22.33 23.05 0.57
C GLY A 64 22.95 21.70 0.20
N ILE A 65 22.56 20.60 0.86
CA ILE A 65 23.08 19.26 0.56
C ILE A 65 22.58 18.79 -0.80
N ASP A 66 23.45 18.17 -1.58
CA ASP A 66 23.09 17.58 -2.85
C ASP A 66 22.55 16.16 -2.64
N VAL A 67 21.32 15.92 -3.11
CA VAL A 67 20.63 14.64 -2.97
C VAL A 67 20.13 14.19 -4.33
N THR A 68 20.43 12.94 -4.69
CA THR A 68 19.97 12.35 -5.95
C THR A 68 18.93 11.27 -5.66
N ILE A 69 17.75 11.40 -6.25
CA ILE A 69 16.70 10.37 -6.19
C ILE A 69 16.52 9.73 -7.57
N SER A 70 16.33 8.42 -7.59
CA SER A 70 15.96 7.69 -8.81
C SER A 70 14.44 7.54 -8.90
N GLY A 71 13.86 7.70 -10.09
CA GLY A 71 12.44 7.43 -10.32
C GLY A 71 11.82 8.19 -11.49
N ASN A 72 10.60 7.80 -11.86
CA ASN A 72 9.75 8.59 -12.74
C ASN A 72 8.57 9.14 -11.91
N TYR A 73 8.50 10.46 -11.79
CA TYR A 73 7.46 11.17 -11.03
C TYR A 73 6.54 12.00 -11.93
N ASP A 74 6.65 11.82 -13.25
CA ASP A 74 5.80 12.49 -14.22
C ASP A 74 4.54 11.65 -14.48
N VAL A 75 3.38 12.32 -14.54
CA VAL A 75 2.11 11.69 -14.89
C VAL A 75 1.90 11.84 -16.39
N LYS A 76 2.10 10.74 -17.13
CA LYS A 76 1.87 10.68 -18.57
C LYS A 76 0.42 10.36 -18.89
N ASP A 77 -0.08 10.86 -20.01
CA ASP A 77 -1.47 10.64 -20.42
C ASP A 77 -1.74 9.15 -20.71
N GLU A 78 -0.77 8.42 -21.23
CA GLU A 78 -0.90 6.98 -21.48
C GLU A 78 -1.05 6.17 -20.18
N ASP A 79 -0.34 6.57 -19.12
CA ASP A 79 -0.44 5.94 -17.80
C ASP A 79 -1.80 6.25 -17.17
N MET A 80 -2.34 7.46 -17.39
CA MET A 80 -3.67 7.81 -16.93
C MET A 80 -4.76 6.96 -17.62
N GLU A 81 -4.70 6.82 -18.94
CA GLU A 81 -5.70 6.01 -19.65
C GLU A 81 -5.67 4.56 -19.19
N ARG A 82 -4.49 3.98 -18.98
CA ARG A 82 -4.35 2.63 -18.41
C ARG A 82 -4.96 2.51 -17.01
N ASN A 83 -4.74 3.51 -16.15
CA ASN A 83 -5.34 3.56 -14.82
C ASN A 83 -6.86 3.70 -14.88
N ILE A 84 -7.39 4.53 -15.79
CA ILE A 84 -8.82 4.66 -16.02
C ILE A 84 -9.41 3.32 -16.46
N MET A 85 -8.81 2.63 -17.43
CA MET A 85 -9.31 1.33 -17.88
C MET A 85 -9.31 0.28 -16.76
N SER A 86 -8.27 0.27 -15.92
CA SER A 86 -8.21 -0.61 -14.75
C SER A 86 -9.30 -0.28 -13.74
N LEU A 87 -9.58 1.01 -13.53
CA LEU A 87 -10.62 1.49 -12.63
C LEU A 87 -12.02 1.15 -13.16
N LEU A 88 -12.28 1.33 -14.46
CA LEU A 88 -13.54 0.94 -15.10
C LEU A 88 -13.83 -0.55 -14.89
N SER A 89 -12.82 -1.41 -15.13
CA SER A 89 -12.93 -2.85 -14.89
C SER A 89 -13.25 -3.17 -13.42
N TYR A 90 -12.58 -2.51 -12.48
CA TYR A 90 -12.85 -2.66 -11.04
C TYR A 90 -14.30 -2.29 -10.66
N TYR A 91 -14.88 -1.28 -11.31
CA TYR A 91 -16.29 -0.90 -11.13
C TYR A 91 -17.27 -1.66 -12.04
N GLY A 92 -16.82 -2.74 -12.70
CA GLY A 92 -17.67 -3.65 -13.48
C GLY A 92 -17.93 -3.20 -14.92
N ILE A 93 -17.33 -2.10 -15.37
CA ILE A 93 -17.36 -1.68 -16.78
C ILE A 93 -16.23 -2.40 -17.52
N THR A 94 -16.52 -3.63 -17.94
CA THR A 94 -15.54 -4.52 -18.60
C THR A 94 -15.72 -4.60 -20.12
N GLY A 95 -16.87 -4.18 -20.65
CA GLY A 95 -17.17 -4.11 -22.07
C GLY A 95 -18.61 -3.69 -22.34
N ILE A 96 -18.92 -3.35 -23.59
CA ILE A 96 -20.27 -3.00 -24.03
C ILE A 96 -20.86 -4.21 -24.73
N GLU A 97 -22.06 -4.65 -24.32
CA GLU A 97 -22.70 -5.84 -24.87
C GLU A 97 -23.13 -5.62 -26.33
N ILE A 98 -22.71 -6.53 -27.21
CA ILE A 98 -23.08 -6.54 -28.62
C ILE A 98 -24.31 -7.44 -28.80
N LYS A 99 -25.42 -6.86 -29.25
CA LYS A 99 -26.71 -7.54 -29.39
C LYS A 99 -27.16 -7.76 -30.83
N ASP A 100 -26.49 -7.15 -31.80
CA ASP A 100 -26.83 -7.19 -33.21
C ASP A 100 -26.16 -8.35 -33.97
N ARG A 101 -25.27 -9.11 -33.31
CA ARG A 101 -24.70 -10.36 -33.81
C ARG A 101 -24.56 -11.42 -32.74
N ASP A 102 -24.59 -12.68 -33.17
CA ASP A 102 -24.53 -13.86 -32.30
C ASP A 102 -23.23 -14.66 -32.45
N THR A 103 -22.34 -14.28 -33.37
CA THR A 103 -21.13 -15.04 -33.71
C THR A 103 -19.89 -14.27 -33.26
N VAL A 104 -19.05 -14.92 -32.46
CA VAL A 104 -17.80 -14.35 -31.91
C VAL A 104 -16.81 -14.06 -33.04
N GLN A 105 -16.18 -12.89 -32.98
CA GLN A 105 -15.16 -12.42 -33.92
C GLN A 105 -13.83 -12.18 -33.20
N LYS A 106 -12.76 -12.04 -33.98
CA LYS A 106 -11.46 -11.69 -33.44
C LYS A 106 -11.50 -10.28 -32.83
N GLY A 107 -10.94 -10.12 -31.63
CA GLY A 107 -10.92 -8.85 -30.89
C GLY A 107 -12.12 -8.64 -29.96
N ASP A 108 -13.06 -9.59 -29.93
CA ASP A 108 -14.18 -9.56 -28.99
C ASP A 108 -13.75 -9.88 -27.58
N TYR A 109 -14.49 -9.31 -26.64
CA TYR A 109 -14.59 -9.86 -25.32
C TYR A 109 -15.78 -10.82 -25.26
N VAL A 110 -15.63 -11.93 -24.56
CA VAL A 110 -16.66 -12.96 -24.48
C VAL A 110 -16.93 -13.29 -23.02
N LYS A 111 -18.19 -13.20 -22.63
CA LYS A 111 -18.63 -13.65 -21.30
C LYS A 111 -18.90 -15.14 -21.35
N VAL A 112 -18.29 -15.90 -20.45
CA VAL A 112 -18.39 -17.35 -20.41
C VAL A 112 -18.65 -17.89 -19.01
N ASP A 113 -19.26 -19.07 -18.96
CA ASP A 113 -19.11 -20.00 -17.83
C ASP A 113 -18.23 -21.17 -18.31
N TYR A 114 -17.34 -21.67 -17.47
CA TYR A 114 -16.52 -22.84 -17.82
C TYR A 114 -16.36 -23.83 -16.68
N THR A 115 -16.09 -25.09 -17.05
CA THR A 115 -15.73 -26.17 -16.14
C THR A 115 -14.60 -26.99 -16.76
N GLY A 116 -13.50 -27.13 -16.03
CA GLY A 116 -12.35 -27.94 -16.38
C GLY A 116 -12.47 -29.38 -15.88
N TYR A 117 -12.08 -30.32 -16.73
CA TYR A 117 -12.12 -31.75 -16.48
C TYR A 117 -10.73 -32.36 -16.67
N LEU A 118 -10.32 -33.18 -15.71
CA LEU A 118 -9.14 -34.04 -15.80
C LEU A 118 -9.63 -35.49 -15.80
N ASP A 119 -9.25 -36.26 -16.83
CA ASP A 119 -9.67 -37.66 -16.99
C ASP A 119 -11.20 -37.89 -16.91
N GLY A 120 -11.97 -36.88 -17.33
CA GLY A 120 -13.44 -36.89 -17.33
C GLY A 120 -14.10 -36.42 -16.03
N GLU A 121 -13.33 -36.14 -14.97
CA GLU A 121 -13.83 -35.62 -13.69
C GLU A 121 -13.54 -34.12 -13.55
N ALA A 122 -14.52 -33.36 -13.05
CA ALA A 122 -14.32 -31.94 -12.79
C ALA A 122 -13.34 -31.74 -11.63
N PHE A 123 -12.35 -30.86 -11.80
CA PHE A 123 -11.34 -30.61 -10.76
C PHE A 123 -11.59 -29.29 -10.03
N ASP A 124 -11.18 -29.25 -8.76
CA ASP A 124 -11.32 -28.08 -7.89
C ASP A 124 -10.50 -26.90 -8.39
N GLY A 125 -11.08 -25.70 -8.32
CA GLY A 125 -10.50 -24.48 -8.91
C GLY A 125 -10.55 -24.42 -10.45
N GLY A 126 -11.13 -25.42 -11.13
CA GLY A 126 -11.25 -25.47 -12.59
C GLY A 126 -12.54 -24.86 -13.17
N SER A 127 -13.38 -24.23 -12.35
CA SER A 127 -14.68 -23.71 -12.79
C SER A 127 -14.90 -22.28 -12.36
N ALA A 128 -15.51 -21.49 -13.25
CA ALA A 128 -15.92 -20.13 -12.96
C ALA A 128 -17.16 -19.75 -13.80
N THR A 129 -17.91 -18.77 -13.31
CA THR A 129 -19.10 -18.24 -13.97
C THR A 129 -18.96 -16.74 -14.22
N ASP A 130 -19.59 -16.26 -15.28
CA ASP A 130 -19.62 -14.85 -15.68
C ASP A 130 -18.24 -14.22 -15.88
N VAL A 131 -17.28 -15.01 -16.33
CA VAL A 131 -15.91 -14.56 -16.63
C VAL A 131 -15.89 -13.82 -17.96
N MET A 132 -15.23 -12.66 -18.02
CA MET A 132 -15.03 -11.89 -19.25
C MET A 132 -13.63 -12.19 -19.81
N LEU A 133 -13.57 -12.70 -21.04
CA LEU A 133 -12.33 -13.10 -21.68
C LEU A 133 -12.04 -12.24 -22.92
N ASP A 134 -10.80 -11.75 -23.06
CA ASP A 134 -10.26 -11.33 -24.35
C ASP A 134 -9.84 -12.59 -25.10
N VAL A 135 -10.63 -12.97 -26.11
CA VAL A 135 -10.43 -14.25 -26.83
C VAL A 135 -9.21 -14.21 -27.75
N ASP A 136 -8.74 -13.03 -28.14
CA ASP A 136 -7.55 -12.88 -28.97
C ASP A 136 -6.27 -12.97 -28.13
N LYS A 137 -6.31 -12.46 -26.89
CA LYS A 137 -5.15 -12.47 -25.98
C LYS A 137 -5.12 -13.61 -24.99
N ASN A 138 -6.13 -14.47 -24.97
CA ASN A 138 -6.27 -15.57 -24.01
C ASN A 138 -6.18 -15.07 -22.56
N TYR A 139 -7.00 -14.09 -22.21
CA TYR A 139 -6.79 -13.25 -21.02
C TYR A 139 -8.10 -12.92 -20.30
N ASP A 140 -8.10 -12.93 -18.96
CA ASP A 140 -9.19 -12.45 -18.12
C ASP A 140 -9.19 -10.92 -18.05
N VAL A 141 -10.24 -10.30 -18.58
CA VAL A 141 -10.37 -8.84 -18.62
C VAL A 141 -10.53 -8.22 -17.22
N THR A 142 -11.16 -8.95 -16.30
CA THR A 142 -11.50 -8.46 -14.97
C THR A 142 -10.31 -8.62 -14.02
N ASN A 143 -9.74 -9.82 -13.97
CA ASN A 143 -8.66 -10.17 -13.03
C ASN A 143 -7.27 -9.87 -13.56
N GLN A 144 -7.18 -9.43 -14.82
CA GLN A 144 -5.94 -9.04 -15.47
C GLN A 144 -4.87 -10.15 -15.51
N ASN A 145 -5.27 -11.41 -15.73
CA ASN A 145 -4.38 -12.56 -15.82
C ASN A 145 -4.55 -13.35 -17.13
N SER A 146 -3.44 -13.86 -17.65
CA SER A 146 -3.45 -14.77 -18.79
C SER A 146 -3.95 -16.16 -18.40
N TYR A 147 -4.68 -16.79 -19.31
CA TYR A 147 -5.02 -18.20 -19.23
C TYR A 147 -3.92 -19.08 -19.84
N ILE A 148 -4.02 -20.38 -19.58
CA ILE A 148 -3.15 -21.40 -20.18
C ILE A 148 -3.36 -21.40 -21.70
N ASP A 149 -2.27 -21.53 -22.45
CA ASP A 149 -2.30 -21.57 -23.91
C ASP A 149 -3.35 -22.57 -24.43
N GLY A 150 -4.13 -22.13 -25.43
CA GLY A 150 -5.21 -22.89 -26.04
C GLY A 150 -6.57 -22.78 -25.32
N PHE A 151 -6.65 -22.11 -24.17
CA PHE A 151 -7.90 -22.00 -23.42
C PHE A 151 -9.03 -21.26 -24.18
N CYS A 152 -8.70 -20.21 -24.94
CA CYS A 152 -9.67 -19.52 -25.79
C CYS A 152 -9.84 -20.12 -27.19
N ASP A 153 -9.16 -21.23 -27.52
CA ASP A 153 -9.22 -21.81 -28.86
C ASP A 153 -10.64 -22.30 -29.20
N GLY A 154 -11.05 -22.03 -30.44
CA GLY A 154 -12.39 -22.37 -30.93
C GLY A 154 -13.50 -21.40 -30.49
N MET A 155 -13.22 -20.40 -29.64
CA MET A 155 -14.22 -19.38 -29.31
C MET A 155 -14.56 -18.50 -30.52
N VAL A 156 -13.56 -18.06 -31.30
CA VAL A 156 -13.80 -17.28 -32.52
C VAL A 156 -14.59 -18.12 -33.54
N GLY A 157 -15.70 -17.58 -34.04
CA GLY A 157 -16.65 -18.26 -34.93
C GLY A 157 -17.75 -19.05 -34.20
N SER A 158 -17.64 -19.22 -32.87
CA SER A 158 -18.70 -19.85 -32.07
C SER A 158 -19.86 -18.89 -31.83
N LYS A 159 -21.04 -19.46 -31.54
CA LYS A 159 -22.28 -18.69 -31.33
C LYS A 159 -22.57 -18.44 -29.85
N VAL A 160 -23.18 -17.30 -29.53
CA VAL A 160 -23.80 -17.06 -28.22
C VAL A 160 -24.80 -18.17 -27.93
N GLY A 161 -24.75 -18.71 -26.71
CA GLY A 161 -25.55 -19.84 -26.25
C GLY A 161 -24.96 -21.22 -26.56
N SER A 162 -23.91 -21.31 -27.39
CA SER A 162 -23.23 -22.58 -27.66
C SER A 162 -22.32 -23.00 -26.51
N GLU A 163 -22.10 -24.31 -26.42
CA GLU A 163 -21.07 -24.92 -25.57
C GLU A 163 -19.98 -25.48 -26.48
N ILE A 164 -18.74 -25.12 -26.21
CA ILE A 164 -17.56 -25.63 -26.90
C ILE A 164 -16.69 -26.42 -25.91
N SER A 165 -15.78 -27.21 -26.45
CA SER A 165 -14.75 -27.88 -25.66
C SER A 165 -13.38 -27.54 -26.22
N THR A 166 -12.46 -27.16 -25.34
CA THR A 166 -11.05 -26.97 -25.68
C THR A 166 -10.19 -27.92 -24.84
N ASP A 167 -9.11 -28.39 -25.43
CA ASP A 167 -8.12 -29.24 -24.77
C ASP A 167 -6.85 -28.41 -24.52
N VAL A 168 -6.44 -28.32 -23.25
CA VAL A 168 -5.21 -27.61 -22.85
C VAL A 168 -4.26 -28.55 -22.12
N THR A 169 -2.98 -28.20 -22.11
CA THR A 169 -1.97 -28.90 -21.30
C THR A 169 -1.39 -27.92 -20.30
N PHE A 170 -1.49 -28.24 -19.02
CA PHE A 170 -0.91 -27.40 -17.97
C PHE A 170 0.63 -27.46 -18.02
N PRO A 171 1.34 -26.35 -17.76
CA PRO A 171 2.79 -26.35 -17.65
C PRO A 171 3.29 -27.34 -16.60
N ASP A 172 4.44 -27.98 -16.83
CA ASP A 172 5.01 -28.99 -15.91
C ASP A 172 5.19 -28.46 -14.49
N ASN A 173 5.50 -27.17 -14.34
CA ASN A 173 5.77 -26.50 -13.07
C ASN A 173 4.52 -25.91 -12.38
N TYR A 174 3.30 -26.27 -12.79
CA TYR A 174 2.08 -25.63 -12.28
C TYR A 174 1.76 -26.02 -10.82
N ASN A 175 1.30 -27.26 -10.60
CA ASN A 175 1.16 -27.86 -9.27
C ASN A 175 1.24 -29.38 -9.41
N GLU A 176 1.45 -30.09 -8.31
CA GLU A 176 1.63 -31.56 -8.35
C GLU A 176 0.45 -32.32 -8.96
N LYS A 177 -0.77 -31.76 -8.93
CA LYS A 177 -1.98 -32.42 -9.41
C LYS A 177 -2.22 -32.23 -10.90
N LEU A 178 -1.87 -31.05 -11.45
CA LEU A 178 -2.20 -30.65 -12.81
C LEU A 178 -0.97 -30.49 -13.71
N GLY A 179 0.23 -30.34 -13.16
CA GLY A 179 1.45 -30.10 -13.95
C GLY A 179 1.67 -31.15 -15.03
N GLY A 180 1.86 -30.71 -16.28
CA GLY A 180 2.07 -31.55 -17.46
C GLY A 180 0.84 -32.34 -17.93
N LYS A 181 -0.31 -32.21 -17.26
CA LYS A 181 -1.52 -32.97 -17.60
C LYS A 181 -2.35 -32.27 -18.66
N LYS A 182 -2.91 -33.09 -19.55
CA LYS A 182 -3.92 -32.67 -20.52
C LYS A 182 -5.29 -32.64 -19.84
N THR A 183 -6.02 -31.55 -20.01
CA THR A 183 -7.37 -31.34 -19.46
C THR A 183 -8.30 -30.78 -20.52
N THR A 184 -9.59 -31.05 -20.39
CA THR A 184 -10.61 -30.51 -21.29
C THR A 184 -11.44 -29.49 -20.54
N PHE A 185 -11.62 -28.30 -21.11
CA PHE A 185 -12.54 -27.29 -20.59
C PHE A 185 -13.80 -27.26 -21.45
N LYS A 186 -14.96 -27.38 -20.79
CA LYS A 186 -16.25 -27.08 -21.42
C LYS A 186 -16.60 -25.63 -21.13
N ILE A 187 -16.87 -24.88 -22.20
CA ILE A 187 -17.03 -23.43 -22.13
C ILE A 187 -18.36 -23.07 -22.78
N LYS A 188 -19.23 -22.43 -22.00
CA LYS A 188 -20.51 -21.92 -22.47
C LYS A 188 -20.39 -20.43 -22.79
N ILE A 189 -20.67 -20.07 -24.04
CA ILE A 189 -20.65 -18.69 -24.51
C ILE A 189 -21.96 -18.00 -24.10
N LYS A 190 -21.90 -16.97 -23.25
CA LYS A 190 -23.09 -16.26 -22.73
C LYS A 190 -23.39 -14.97 -23.46
N GLY A 191 -22.36 -14.29 -23.95
CA GLY A 191 -22.53 -13.00 -24.62
C GLY A 191 -21.23 -12.51 -25.23
N ILE A 192 -21.37 -11.59 -26.17
CA ILE A 192 -20.27 -10.94 -26.88
C ILE A 192 -20.26 -9.48 -26.45
N TYR A 193 -19.06 -8.95 -26.23
CA TYR A 193 -18.83 -7.60 -25.78
C TYR A 193 -17.72 -6.97 -26.62
N GLU A 194 -17.83 -5.67 -26.91
CA GLU A 194 -16.68 -4.89 -27.38
C GLU A 194 -15.88 -4.36 -26.19
N PRO A 195 -14.55 -4.23 -26.33
CA PRO A 195 -13.72 -3.56 -25.34
C PRO A 195 -14.20 -2.14 -25.05
N ILE A 196 -14.24 -1.77 -23.77
CA ILE A 196 -14.44 -0.37 -23.39
C ILE A 196 -13.19 0.44 -23.74
N THR A 197 -13.38 1.60 -24.34
CA THR A 197 -12.32 2.57 -24.66
C THR A 197 -12.75 3.94 -24.16
N MET A 198 -11.83 4.92 -24.14
CA MET A 198 -12.21 6.29 -23.82
C MET A 198 -13.25 6.89 -24.78
N ASP A 199 -13.25 6.41 -26.03
CA ASP A 199 -14.16 6.86 -27.07
C ASP A 199 -15.56 6.25 -26.89
N THR A 200 -15.62 4.95 -26.59
CA THR A 200 -16.88 4.21 -26.40
C THR A 200 -17.50 4.40 -25.01
N LEU A 201 -16.71 4.80 -24.01
CA LEU A 201 -17.21 5.18 -22.69
C LEU A 201 -18.17 6.38 -22.81
N THR A 202 -19.31 6.31 -22.14
CA THR A 202 -20.29 7.41 -22.09
C THR A 202 -20.35 8.03 -20.70
N ASP A 203 -20.86 9.27 -20.60
CA ASP A 203 -21.06 9.92 -19.30
C ASP A 203 -22.08 9.16 -18.44
N ASP A 204 -23.13 8.59 -19.04
CA ASP A 204 -24.11 7.77 -18.31
C ASP A 204 -23.47 6.54 -17.66
N MET A 205 -22.56 5.85 -18.37
CA MET A 205 -21.81 4.72 -17.80
C MET A 205 -20.93 5.16 -16.61
N VAL A 206 -20.29 6.33 -16.72
CA VAL A 206 -19.49 6.89 -15.63
C VAL A 206 -20.38 7.26 -14.43
N ALA A 207 -21.50 7.95 -14.68
CA ALA A 207 -22.41 8.38 -13.63
C ALA A 207 -23.00 7.20 -12.84
N ASP A 208 -23.33 6.09 -13.53
CA ASP A 208 -23.84 4.88 -12.89
C ASP A 208 -22.78 4.22 -12.00
N ALA A 209 -21.60 3.95 -12.57
CA ALA A 209 -20.53 3.23 -11.88
C ALA A 209 -19.85 4.02 -10.74
N PHE A 210 -19.76 5.35 -10.86
CA PHE A 210 -19.02 6.21 -9.92
C PHE A 210 -19.91 7.15 -9.10
N SER A 211 -21.21 6.82 -8.99
CA SER A 211 -22.20 7.59 -8.22
C SER A 211 -21.77 7.85 -6.77
N ALA A 212 -21.15 6.86 -6.12
CA ALA A 212 -20.64 6.97 -4.75
C ALA A 212 -19.49 7.99 -4.62
N GLN A 213 -18.68 8.15 -5.66
CA GLN A 213 -17.58 9.12 -5.75
C GLN A 213 -18.04 10.48 -6.27
N LYS A 214 -19.32 10.61 -6.66
CA LYS A 214 -19.92 11.81 -7.27
C LYS A 214 -19.19 12.25 -8.54
N ILE A 215 -18.75 11.27 -9.33
CA ILE A 215 -18.14 11.48 -10.64
C ILE A 215 -19.21 11.15 -11.68
N SER A 216 -19.54 12.12 -12.53
CA SER A 216 -20.68 12.00 -13.46
C SER A 216 -20.29 12.03 -14.94
N THR A 217 -19.07 12.47 -15.27
CA THR A 217 -18.66 12.60 -16.66
C THR A 217 -17.28 11.99 -16.89
N LYS A 218 -16.96 11.64 -18.13
CA LYS A 218 -15.62 11.24 -18.54
C LYS A 218 -14.56 12.26 -18.16
N LYS A 219 -14.91 13.55 -18.25
CA LYS A 219 -14.02 14.65 -17.88
C LYS A 219 -13.71 14.60 -16.38
N ASP A 220 -14.72 14.48 -15.54
CA ASP A 220 -14.56 14.39 -14.09
C ASP A 220 -13.72 13.16 -13.70
N LEU A 221 -13.93 12.03 -14.37
CA LEU A 221 -13.16 10.81 -14.17
C LEU A 221 -11.68 11.01 -14.52
N LYS A 222 -11.38 11.62 -15.67
CA LYS A 222 -10.01 11.95 -16.09
C LYS A 222 -9.33 12.89 -15.08
N GLU A 223 -10.03 13.93 -14.62
CA GLU A 223 -9.50 14.88 -13.65
C GLU A 223 -9.26 14.23 -12.29
N TYR A 224 -10.18 13.37 -11.85
CA TYR A 224 -10.03 12.60 -10.62
C TYR A 224 -8.80 11.70 -10.66
N VAL A 225 -8.68 10.87 -11.71
CA VAL A 225 -7.52 9.95 -11.86
C VAL A 225 -6.23 10.73 -11.97
N ARG A 226 -6.19 11.83 -12.74
CA ARG A 226 -5.02 12.71 -12.82
C ARG A 226 -4.60 13.20 -11.44
N LYS A 227 -5.53 13.78 -10.68
CA LYS A 227 -5.24 14.30 -9.33
C LYS A 227 -4.74 13.20 -8.38
N VAL A 228 -5.30 11.99 -8.46
CA VAL A 228 -4.83 10.84 -7.66
C VAL A 228 -3.39 10.49 -8.03
N MET A 229 -3.09 10.36 -9.32
CA MET A 229 -1.76 10.01 -9.81
C MET A 229 -0.72 11.09 -9.52
N GLU A 230 -1.06 12.37 -9.69
CA GLU A 230 -0.19 13.50 -9.37
C GLU A 230 0.13 13.55 -7.87
N ASN A 231 -0.86 13.31 -7.01
CA ASN A 231 -0.64 13.22 -5.57
C ASN A 231 0.23 12.01 -5.21
N GLN A 232 0.00 10.85 -5.84
CA GLN A 232 0.83 9.67 -5.62
C GLN A 232 2.28 9.91 -6.06
N ALA A 233 2.49 10.52 -7.22
CA ALA A 233 3.81 10.85 -7.73
C ALA A 233 4.53 11.87 -6.83
N LYS A 234 3.82 12.92 -6.40
CA LYS A 234 4.33 13.92 -5.45
C LYS A 234 4.73 13.28 -4.12
N ASN A 235 3.88 12.42 -3.56
CA ASN A 235 4.16 11.74 -2.30
C ASN A 235 5.34 10.77 -2.44
N SER A 236 5.41 10.02 -3.54
CA SER A 236 6.52 9.10 -3.82
C SER A 236 7.84 9.88 -3.94
N LYS A 237 7.83 11.00 -4.66
CA LYS A 237 9.01 11.89 -4.79
C LYS A 237 9.44 12.46 -3.45
N SER A 238 8.49 12.91 -2.64
CA SER A 238 8.75 13.44 -1.29
C SER A 238 9.39 12.36 -0.42
N GLN A 239 8.82 11.14 -0.41
CA GLN A 239 9.35 10.03 0.39
C GLN A 239 10.76 9.63 -0.07
N ALA A 240 11.00 9.52 -1.38
CA ALA A 240 12.33 9.23 -1.91
C ALA A 240 13.34 10.31 -1.50
N THR A 241 12.95 11.59 -1.57
CA THR A 241 13.81 12.70 -1.14
C THR A 241 14.14 12.62 0.35
N ILE A 242 13.14 12.38 1.20
CA ILE A 242 13.34 12.24 2.65
C ILE A 242 14.28 11.08 2.95
N ASN A 243 14.05 9.93 2.32
CA ASN A 243 14.89 8.75 2.53
C ASN A 243 16.36 9.04 2.20
N GLU A 244 16.63 9.71 1.07
CA GLU A 244 18.00 10.04 0.68
C GLU A 244 18.62 11.13 1.57
N VAL A 245 17.83 12.11 2.03
CA VAL A 245 18.27 13.08 3.04
C VAL A 245 18.64 12.37 4.35
N GLU A 246 17.78 11.47 4.85
CA GLU A 246 18.06 10.70 6.06
C GLU A 246 19.31 9.83 5.91
N ASN A 247 19.46 9.13 4.77
CA ASN A 247 20.64 8.32 4.47
C ASN A 247 21.91 9.17 4.46
N TYR A 248 21.91 10.28 3.72
CA TYR A 248 23.04 11.22 3.70
C TYR A 248 23.41 11.69 5.10
N MET A 249 22.41 12.10 5.89
CA MET A 249 22.63 12.59 7.26
C MET A 249 23.21 11.51 8.16
N ILE A 250 22.72 10.26 8.07
CA ILE A 250 23.23 9.12 8.83
C ILE A 250 24.67 8.77 8.43
N GLU A 251 24.99 8.76 7.14
CA GLU A 251 26.31 8.37 6.63
C GLU A 251 27.39 9.40 6.94
N ASN A 252 27.02 10.69 7.01
CA ASN A 252 27.98 11.78 7.18
C ASN A 252 28.07 12.31 8.62
N SER A 253 27.18 11.87 9.51
CA SER A 253 27.20 12.16 10.94
C SER A 253 27.79 11.01 11.76
N THR A 254 28.32 11.32 12.94
CA THR A 254 28.75 10.32 13.93
C THR A 254 27.78 10.35 15.10
N VAL A 255 27.00 9.28 15.23
CA VAL A 255 26.00 9.11 16.29
C VAL A 255 26.36 7.92 17.18
N ASP A 256 26.46 8.15 18.47
CA ASP A 256 26.55 7.11 19.50
C ASP A 256 25.18 6.89 20.15
N ILE A 257 24.74 5.64 20.27
CA ILE A 257 23.44 5.31 20.85
C ILE A 257 23.70 4.68 22.23
N PRO A 258 23.24 5.31 23.32
CA PRO A 258 23.32 4.70 24.64
C PRO A 258 22.65 3.33 24.69
N GLU A 259 23.30 2.35 25.32
CA GLU A 259 22.80 0.96 25.40
C GLU A 259 21.45 0.89 26.13
N ASP A 260 21.28 1.66 27.19
CA ASP A 260 20.03 1.79 27.93
C ASP A 260 18.89 2.40 27.09
N TYR A 261 19.19 3.37 26.23
CA TYR A 261 18.22 3.93 25.28
C TYR A 261 17.82 2.88 24.24
N MET A 262 18.79 2.15 23.67
CA MET A 262 18.51 1.07 22.72
C MET A 262 17.63 -0.03 23.36
N ASP A 263 17.95 -0.44 24.58
CA ASP A 263 17.18 -1.47 25.29
C ASP A 263 15.74 -1.02 25.58
N ALA A 264 15.54 0.24 25.98
CA ALA A 264 14.21 0.82 26.16
C ALA A 264 13.40 0.80 24.85
N ARG A 265 14.00 1.26 23.74
CA ARG A 265 13.36 1.24 22.41
C ARG A 265 13.02 -0.16 21.93
N MET A 266 13.90 -1.13 22.18
CA MET A 266 13.65 -2.54 21.87
C MET A 266 12.46 -3.11 22.67
N GLY A 267 12.37 -2.78 23.95
CA GLY A 267 11.25 -3.19 24.81
C GLY A 267 9.91 -2.60 24.37
N GLU A 268 9.89 -1.29 24.09
CA GLU A 268 8.72 -0.58 23.58
C GLU A 268 8.26 -1.15 22.23
N TYR A 269 9.20 -1.41 21.32
CA TYR A 269 8.90 -1.97 19.99
C TYR A 269 8.36 -3.40 20.10
N GLN A 270 8.93 -4.23 20.98
CA GLN A 270 8.42 -5.58 21.21
C GLN A 270 6.96 -5.55 21.72
N ALA A 271 6.65 -4.69 22.69
CA ALA A 271 5.30 -4.57 23.22
C ALA A 271 4.30 -4.09 22.16
N MET A 272 4.69 -3.12 21.33
CA MET A 272 3.88 -2.70 20.17
C MET A 272 3.67 -3.86 19.19
N PHE A 273 4.74 -4.59 18.86
CA PHE A 273 4.68 -5.70 17.93
C PHE A 273 3.71 -6.78 18.43
N GLU A 274 3.78 -7.14 19.70
CA GLU A 274 2.87 -8.10 20.34
C GLU A 274 1.41 -7.63 20.24
N ARG A 275 1.14 -6.38 20.59
CA ARG A 275 -0.22 -5.80 20.50
C ARG A 275 -0.78 -5.81 19.09
N ASP A 276 0.05 -5.52 18.09
CA ASP A 276 -0.41 -5.34 16.72
C ASP A 276 -0.47 -6.66 15.93
N ASN A 277 0.26 -7.69 16.35
CA ASN A 277 0.40 -8.95 15.60
C ASN A 277 -0.17 -10.19 16.30
N LEU A 278 -0.39 -10.14 17.62
CA LEU A 278 -0.96 -11.25 18.36
C LEU A 278 -2.45 -11.00 18.65
N THR A 279 -3.25 -12.06 18.56
CA THR A 279 -4.61 -12.06 19.12
C THR A 279 -4.57 -12.42 20.60
N ASP A 280 -5.65 -12.15 21.34
CA ASP A 280 -5.75 -12.45 22.78
C ASP A 280 -5.47 -13.92 23.13
N THR A 281 -5.58 -14.82 22.16
CA THR A 281 -5.36 -16.26 22.30
C THR A 281 -4.00 -16.75 21.77
N GLN A 282 -3.19 -15.88 21.17
CA GLN A 282 -1.91 -16.25 20.58
C GLN A 282 -0.75 -15.81 21.45
N THR A 283 0.19 -16.72 21.68
CA THR A 283 1.47 -16.38 22.30
C THR A 283 2.50 -15.97 21.24
N MET A 284 3.58 -15.31 21.65
CA MET A 284 4.73 -15.04 20.77
C MET A 284 5.27 -16.35 20.17
N ASP A 285 5.34 -17.43 20.95
CA ASP A 285 5.80 -18.74 20.46
C ASP A 285 4.92 -19.30 19.34
N ASP A 286 3.61 -19.10 19.41
CA ASP A 286 2.68 -19.51 18.34
C ASP A 286 2.93 -18.71 17.06
N TYR A 287 3.17 -17.41 17.19
CA TYR A 287 3.53 -16.54 16.07
C TYR A 287 4.84 -16.99 15.42
N LEU A 288 5.87 -17.25 16.23
CA LEU A 288 7.19 -17.68 15.77
C LEU A 288 7.10 -19.01 14.99
N LYS A 289 6.38 -20.00 15.52
CA LYS A 289 6.15 -21.29 14.86
C LYS A 289 5.40 -21.14 13.53
N LYS A 290 4.32 -20.36 13.53
CA LYS A 290 3.51 -20.12 12.32
C LYS A 290 4.33 -19.46 11.21
N ASN A 291 5.26 -18.57 11.57
CA ASN A 291 6.07 -17.82 10.62
C ASN A 291 7.46 -18.43 10.36
N ASN A 292 7.75 -19.60 10.95
CA ASN A 292 9.04 -20.30 10.82
C ASN A 292 10.24 -19.37 11.11
N THR A 293 10.18 -18.64 12.23
CA THR A 293 11.22 -17.69 12.66
C THR A 293 11.50 -17.82 14.17
N THR A 294 12.53 -17.13 14.67
CA THR A 294 12.91 -17.13 16.09
C THR A 294 12.84 -15.72 16.68
N LEU A 295 12.73 -15.62 18.01
CA LEU A 295 12.74 -14.33 18.68
C LEU A 295 14.06 -13.58 18.47
N ASP A 296 15.18 -14.30 18.40
CA ASP A 296 16.49 -13.71 18.17
C ASP A 296 16.61 -13.13 16.75
N ASP A 297 16.08 -13.82 15.74
CA ASP A 297 16.02 -13.29 14.37
C ASP A 297 15.18 -12.02 14.29
N LEU A 298 14.01 -12.01 14.95
CA LEU A 298 13.15 -10.82 15.02
C LEU A 298 13.87 -9.68 15.72
N LYS A 299 14.44 -9.92 16.91
CA LYS A 299 15.16 -8.90 17.69
C LYS A 299 16.34 -8.34 16.92
N LYS A 300 17.08 -9.17 16.17
CA LYS A 300 18.18 -8.69 15.31
C LYS A 300 17.67 -7.75 14.22
N SER A 301 16.58 -8.12 13.53
CA SER A 301 15.94 -7.28 12.51
C SER A 301 15.40 -5.96 13.09
N TRP A 302 14.77 -6.02 14.27
CA TRP A 302 14.27 -4.85 14.97
C TRP A 302 15.41 -3.94 15.39
N LYS A 303 16.49 -4.49 15.95
CA LYS A 303 17.66 -3.71 16.37
C LYS A 303 18.27 -2.94 15.20
N THR A 304 18.52 -3.59 14.06
CA THR A 304 19.05 -2.89 12.87
C THR A 304 18.11 -1.76 12.40
N SER A 305 16.80 -1.97 12.49
CA SER A 305 15.81 -0.97 12.09
C SER A 305 15.74 0.20 13.08
N LEU A 306 15.75 -0.10 14.38
CA LEU A 306 15.75 0.88 15.46
C LEU A 306 17.05 1.69 15.50
N GLU A 307 18.21 1.06 15.23
CA GLU A 307 19.48 1.78 15.10
C GLU A 307 19.40 2.89 14.05
N LYS A 308 18.80 2.62 12.88
CA LYS A 308 18.59 3.66 11.86
C LYS A 308 17.63 4.73 12.37
N GLN A 309 16.49 4.35 12.95
CA GLN A 309 15.48 5.29 13.45
C GLN A 309 16.00 6.21 14.55
N ILE A 310 16.75 5.68 15.51
CA ILE A 310 17.33 6.45 16.63
C ILE A 310 18.41 7.41 16.11
N LYS A 311 19.20 7.01 15.11
CA LYS A 311 20.14 7.94 14.46
C LYS A 311 19.43 9.11 13.80
N VAL A 312 18.35 8.84 13.06
CA VAL A 312 17.49 9.90 12.48
C VAL A 312 16.95 10.79 13.60
N GLU A 313 16.34 10.22 14.63
CA GLU A 313 15.84 10.95 15.80
C GLU A 313 16.91 11.90 16.37
N PHE A 314 18.06 11.37 16.80
CA PHE A 314 19.10 12.20 17.44
C PHE A 314 19.65 13.29 16.51
N ILE A 315 19.89 12.97 15.24
CA ILE A 315 20.41 13.93 14.26
C ILE A 315 19.41 15.08 14.06
N PHE A 316 18.15 14.77 13.80
CA PHE A 316 17.16 15.78 13.47
C PHE A 316 16.65 16.54 14.70
N GLU A 317 16.69 15.95 15.89
CA GLU A 317 16.50 16.70 17.13
C GLU A 317 17.65 17.68 17.40
N ARG A 318 18.90 17.26 17.17
CA ARG A 318 20.04 18.17 17.29
C ARG A 318 19.92 19.34 16.32
N ILE A 319 19.48 19.10 15.08
CA ILE A 319 19.18 20.16 14.11
C ILE A 319 18.04 21.05 14.61
N ALA A 320 16.99 20.46 15.16
CA ALA A 320 15.87 21.21 15.71
C ALA A 320 16.30 22.14 16.85
N ASP A 321 17.27 21.73 17.68
CA ASP A 321 17.84 22.57 18.74
C ASP A 321 18.66 23.72 18.16
N LEU A 322 19.53 23.44 17.18
CA LEU A 322 20.39 24.44 16.53
C LEU A 322 19.59 25.49 15.76
N GLU A 323 18.47 25.11 15.19
CA GLU A 323 17.62 25.94 14.33
C GLU A 323 16.38 26.49 15.05
N ASP A 324 16.28 26.27 16.36
CA ASP A 324 15.16 26.71 17.20
C ASP A 324 13.78 26.28 16.65
N ILE A 325 13.69 25.03 16.18
CA ILE A 325 12.45 24.49 15.63
C ILE A 325 11.51 24.13 16.77
N GLN A 326 10.43 24.91 16.87
CA GLN A 326 9.41 24.75 17.90
C GLN A 326 8.13 24.08 17.38
N VAL A 327 7.44 23.40 18.28
CA VAL A 327 6.09 22.86 18.07
C VAL A 327 5.13 23.68 18.91
N THR A 328 4.29 24.48 18.24
CA THR A 328 3.21 25.21 18.90
C THR A 328 2.10 24.24 19.31
N ASP A 329 1.29 24.64 20.29
CA ASP A 329 0.14 23.82 20.71
C ASP A 329 -0.89 23.64 19.60
N ASP A 330 -1.10 24.67 18.78
CA ASP A 330 -2.01 24.62 17.63
C ASP A 330 -1.50 23.68 16.53
N ASP A 331 -0.20 23.72 16.21
CA ASP A 331 0.38 22.79 15.22
C ASP A 331 0.30 21.35 15.72
N PHE A 332 0.60 21.14 17.02
CA PHE A 332 0.52 19.82 17.63
C PHE A 332 -0.90 19.29 17.64
N LYS A 333 -1.89 20.14 17.96
CA LYS A 333 -3.30 19.75 17.94
C LYS A 333 -3.72 19.33 16.54
N GLN A 334 -3.36 20.08 15.51
CA GLN A 334 -3.67 19.72 14.11
C GLN A 334 -3.03 18.38 13.72
N PHE A 335 -1.80 18.13 14.16
CA PHE A 335 -1.14 16.85 13.94
C PHE A 335 -1.89 15.68 14.62
N VAL A 336 -2.34 15.84 15.86
CA VAL A 336 -3.12 14.82 16.59
C VAL A 336 -4.50 14.61 15.95
N ASP A 337 -5.19 15.69 15.57
CA ASP A 337 -6.48 15.62 14.86
C ASP A 337 -6.33 14.87 13.52
N TYR A 338 -5.23 15.10 12.81
CA TYR A 338 -4.92 14.35 11.60
C TYR A 338 -4.78 12.85 11.88
N LEU A 339 -4.02 12.46 12.92
CA LEU A 339 -3.85 11.05 13.30
C LEU A 339 -5.18 10.39 13.65
N ALA A 340 -6.05 11.08 14.40
CA ALA A 340 -7.39 10.58 14.72
C ALA A 340 -8.26 10.41 13.46
N SER A 341 -8.17 11.36 12.51
CA SER A 341 -8.96 11.28 11.26
C SER A 341 -8.46 10.20 10.27
N SER A 342 -7.17 9.87 10.31
CA SER A 342 -6.53 8.95 9.36
C SER A 342 -6.39 7.51 9.88
N GLY A 343 -6.57 7.29 11.17
CA GLY A 343 -6.35 6.01 11.87
C GLY A 343 -7.36 4.89 11.60
N ASN A 344 -8.08 4.88 10.46
CA ASN A 344 -9.07 3.85 10.11
C ASN A 344 -10.04 3.48 11.25
N SER A 345 -10.54 4.49 11.98
CA SER A 345 -11.45 4.34 13.13
C SER A 345 -10.88 3.61 14.35
N GLN A 346 -9.57 3.33 14.41
CA GLN A 346 -8.94 2.70 15.58
C GLN A 346 -8.70 3.70 16.72
N MET A 347 -8.53 4.98 16.40
CA MET A 347 -8.36 6.09 17.33
C MET A 347 -9.22 7.23 16.81
N THR A 348 -10.19 7.69 17.60
CA THR A 348 -11.16 8.72 17.20
C THR A 348 -11.06 9.99 18.04
N THR A 349 -10.35 9.92 19.17
CA THR A 349 -10.13 11.03 20.08
C THR A 349 -8.63 11.25 20.36
N GLU A 350 -8.25 12.46 20.77
CA GLU A 350 -6.86 12.75 21.18
C GLU A 350 -6.38 11.81 22.30
N SER A 351 -7.25 11.49 23.25
CA SER A 351 -6.95 10.60 24.37
C SER A 351 -6.59 9.19 23.90
N GLU A 352 -7.32 8.64 22.93
CA GLU A 352 -7.03 7.33 22.34
C GLU A 352 -5.74 7.35 21.53
N VAL A 353 -5.45 8.46 20.84
CA VAL A 353 -4.17 8.66 20.16
C VAL A 353 -3.03 8.63 21.18
N TYR A 354 -3.09 9.43 22.24
CA TYR A 354 -2.06 9.44 23.27
C TYR A 354 -1.90 8.09 23.98
N ASP A 355 -3.00 7.39 24.23
CA ASP A 355 -2.97 6.06 24.84
C ASP A 355 -2.27 5.03 23.94
N TYR A 356 -2.65 4.99 22.66
CA TYR A 356 -2.11 4.04 21.69
C TYR A 356 -0.60 4.22 21.49
N TYR A 357 -0.17 5.46 21.27
CA TYR A 357 1.25 5.78 21.08
C TYR A 357 2.04 5.74 22.41
N GLY A 358 1.36 5.88 23.54
CA GLY A 358 1.94 5.77 24.87
C GLY A 358 1.93 4.36 25.47
N ASN A 359 1.45 3.35 24.74
CA ASN A 359 1.26 1.99 25.25
C ASN A 359 0.48 1.93 26.58
N GLY A 360 -0.59 2.72 26.69
CA GLY A 360 -1.39 2.85 27.93
C GLY A 360 -1.00 4.06 28.81
N ASN A 361 0.06 4.78 28.46
CA ASN A 361 0.51 5.99 29.17
C ASN A 361 0.30 7.24 28.31
N GLN A 362 -0.84 7.91 28.50
CA GLN A 362 -1.20 9.10 27.70
C GLN A 362 -0.18 10.25 27.79
N GLU A 363 0.42 10.48 28.96
CA GLU A 363 1.42 11.55 29.11
C GLU A 363 2.68 11.23 28.30
N GLY A 364 3.15 9.98 28.39
CA GLY A 364 4.25 9.47 27.58
C GLY A 364 3.95 9.55 26.08
N GLY A 365 2.77 9.10 25.66
CA GLY A 365 2.35 9.16 24.26
C GLY A 365 2.26 10.59 23.71
N LYS A 366 1.72 11.53 24.51
CA LYS A 366 1.69 12.95 24.14
C LYS A 366 3.10 13.52 23.97
N LYS A 367 4.02 13.22 24.90
CA LYS A 367 5.43 13.66 24.82
C LYS A 367 6.11 13.11 23.57
N MET A 368 6.00 11.80 23.33
CA MET A 368 6.58 11.12 22.17
C MET A 368 6.04 11.67 20.85
N LEU A 369 4.72 11.88 20.74
CA LEU A 369 4.12 12.44 19.52
C LEU A 369 4.59 13.87 19.25
N ARG A 370 4.74 14.69 20.30
CA ARG A 370 5.25 16.06 20.15
C ARG A 370 6.70 16.06 19.69
N GLN A 371 7.51 15.19 20.27
CA GLN A 371 8.90 14.95 19.89
C GLN A 371 9.00 14.53 18.41
N GLN A 372 8.24 13.50 18.02
CA GLN A 372 8.18 13.02 16.63
C GLN A 372 7.75 14.11 15.65
N TYR A 373 6.77 14.92 16.01
CA TYR A 373 6.33 16.01 15.16
C TYR A 373 7.40 17.10 15.00
N ARG A 374 8.17 17.39 16.05
CA ARG A 374 9.33 18.29 15.98
C ARG A 374 10.41 17.74 15.05
N ILE A 375 10.74 16.45 15.14
CA ILE A 375 11.66 15.76 14.24
C ILE A 375 11.19 15.87 12.79
N ASN A 376 9.90 15.65 12.53
CA ASN A 376 9.32 15.79 11.19
C ASN A 376 9.45 17.22 10.65
N LYS A 377 9.30 18.25 11.50
CA LYS A 377 9.54 19.65 11.12
C LYS A 377 11.02 19.90 10.79
N ALA A 378 11.95 19.27 11.53
CA ALA A 378 13.38 19.36 11.25
C ALA A 378 13.79 18.64 9.96
N ILE A 379 13.29 17.43 9.71
CA ILE A 379 13.45 16.74 8.42
C ILE A 379 12.93 17.62 7.29
N SER A 380 11.73 18.18 7.45
CA SER A 380 11.14 19.09 6.45
C SER A 380 11.97 20.35 6.23
N TYR A 381 12.64 20.85 7.27
CA TYR A 381 13.54 22.01 7.19
C TYR A 381 14.81 21.69 6.38
N VAL A 382 15.39 20.50 6.58
CA VAL A 382 16.57 20.03 5.83
C VAL A 382 16.20 19.74 4.37
N VAL A 383 15.10 19.02 4.13
CA VAL A 383 14.61 18.71 2.78
C VAL A 383 14.36 19.98 1.96
N LYS A 384 13.81 21.04 2.57
CA LYS A 384 13.59 22.34 1.89
C LYS A 384 14.89 23.04 1.48
N GLN A 385 16.00 22.68 2.09
CA GLN A 385 17.32 23.23 1.79
C GLN A 385 18.17 22.32 0.92
N ALA A 386 17.73 21.10 0.64
CA ALA A 386 18.45 20.15 -0.19
C ALA A 386 18.31 20.51 -1.69
N ASN A 387 19.39 20.36 -2.44
CA ASN A 387 19.39 20.43 -3.90
C ASN A 387 19.05 19.02 -4.43
N VAL A 388 17.79 18.82 -4.81
CA VAL A 388 17.31 17.50 -5.24
C VAL A 388 17.44 17.34 -6.75
N THR A 389 18.28 16.40 -7.17
CA THR A 389 18.37 15.93 -8.57
C THR A 389 17.55 14.67 -8.75
N VAL A 390 16.78 14.59 -9.83
CA VAL A 390 16.00 13.39 -10.19
C VAL A 390 16.67 12.71 -11.37
N GLU A 391 17.06 11.46 -11.19
CA GLU A 391 17.56 10.61 -12.26
C GLU A 391 16.49 9.59 -12.68
N PRO A 392 16.45 9.18 -13.97
CA PRO A 392 15.58 8.10 -14.41
C PRO A 392 15.84 6.85 -13.57
N ALA A 393 14.79 6.08 -13.28
CA ALA A 393 14.97 4.77 -12.67
C ALA A 393 15.91 3.94 -13.56
N THR A 394 16.99 3.41 -12.98
CA THR A 394 17.78 2.39 -13.65
C THR A 394 16.86 1.20 -13.91
N GLU A 395 16.68 0.80 -15.18
CA GLU A 395 16.02 -0.46 -15.50
C GLU A 395 16.74 -1.56 -14.73
N SER A 396 16.07 -2.13 -13.72
CA SER A 396 16.52 -3.35 -13.09
C SER A 396 16.44 -4.43 -14.16
N THR A 397 17.57 -4.71 -14.78
CA THR A 397 17.79 -5.90 -15.60
C THR A 397 17.89 -7.11 -14.67
N GLU A 398 16.77 -7.43 -14.01
CA GLU A 398 16.61 -8.72 -13.35
C GLU A 398 15.67 -9.57 -14.21
N ASN A 399 16.30 -10.57 -14.83
CA ASN A 399 15.72 -11.61 -15.68
C ASN A 399 14.73 -12.52 -14.96
#